data_AF-A0AAE5AAR5-F1
#
_entry.id   AF-A0AAE5AAR5-F1
#
_cell.length_a   1.000
_cell.length_b   1.000
_cell.length_c   1.000
_cell.angle_alpha   90.00
_cell.angle_beta   90.00
_cell.angle_gamma   90.00
#
_symmetry.space_group_name_H-M   'P 1'
#
loop_
_entity.id
_entity.type
_entity.pdbx_description
1 polymer ?
#
loop_
_entity_poly.entity_id
_entity_poly.type
_entity_poly.pdbx_seq_one_letter_code
_entity_poly.pdbx_strand_id
1 'polypeptide(L)'
;MTRRWPDSPVTPHGWWHMVTGSKPMMWLDSYDGTIRFDLMGGMAPPYNDPTCPEGVELKSLKGLIAPWKHIMQKGATQDGATHIDALLDPIEVEAEVACVGRNYRHKAQVVRDLIASMDAIQQSTLNFLDLDAGHWWAPIRWYQGAPPNALNIVSKGQNLPLRWLADNALWRTYDHTSQFSFSYEAMTDTFNVDNRGTQDLGDVPQYYTGPGGGFCTSYNGQMFWWDDPEDTTTTQSRRVINGPWPDFDTDTDNQVVSQVHAGFQEWSLPDSGRNILGARMNRNPDGTWAGDGVFVEYGGGYLRLFYTINFVETTLRSDPFAMLVGPFLSEKFTLVCGFNGDPRMFKVLRNGTPILSHKETGTGSPLGSGHRGVGNGAFAGAALITQATPSPIRKISAGDNAEVTQTGWLERVNVGDQKMYDDYTLFGPFTSVKIYDGPGSDEYVKFGPLLANQIVFLRTDPRVNTTLVQDLTSVPPSPQELNIFQQAVKSLLSFFSNQNAFTDQVSSMFGIVPPQGNFYKYLKGRFSENAAIPPKPAGAPAPTYHVKVEIVGGNADSKVIASGTPMRRYPL
;
A
#
# COMPACT_ATOMS: atom_id res chain seq x y z
N MET A 1 4.25 -8.91 25.88
CA MET A 1 4.72 -7.59 26.39
C MET A 1 6.22 -7.57 26.18
N THR A 2 6.74 -6.66 25.35
CA THR A 2 8.17 -6.58 25.00
C THR A 2 8.93 -5.91 26.12
N ARG A 3 9.97 -6.57 26.64
CA ARG A 3 10.86 -6.04 27.67
C ARG A 3 11.83 -5.06 27.02
N ARG A 4 12.05 -3.91 27.65
CA ARG A 4 12.96 -2.87 27.16
C ARG A 4 14.10 -2.63 28.14
N TRP A 5 15.29 -2.39 27.61
CA TRP A 5 16.45 -1.97 28.37
C TRP A 5 17.05 -0.71 27.74
N PRO A 6 17.11 0.41 28.47
CA PRO A 6 16.58 0.65 29.82
C PRO A 6 15.05 0.64 29.90
N ASP A 7 14.52 0.23 31.05
CA ASP A 7 13.09 0.27 31.36
C ASP A 7 12.73 1.58 32.07
N SER A 8 12.97 2.70 31.39
CA SER A 8 12.70 4.03 31.92
C SER A 8 11.98 4.92 30.92
N PRO A 9 11.19 5.91 31.41
CA PRO A 9 10.75 7.02 30.57
C PRO A 9 11.94 7.78 29.97
N VAL A 10 11.67 8.54 28.90
CA VAL A 10 12.66 9.42 28.29
C VAL A 10 12.98 10.55 29.27
N THR A 11 14.27 10.76 29.58
CA THR A 11 14.68 11.91 30.40
C THR A 11 14.65 13.20 29.57
N PRO A 12 14.55 14.40 30.19
CA PRO A 12 14.64 15.66 29.45
C PRO A 12 15.92 15.80 28.60
N HIS A 13 17.04 15.26 29.10
CA HIS A 13 18.31 15.28 28.37
C HIS A 13 18.33 14.26 27.22
N GLY A 14 17.75 13.07 27.44
CA GLY A 14 17.54 12.09 26.38
C GLY A 14 16.64 12.62 25.25
N TRP A 15 15.55 13.29 25.62
CA TRP A 15 14.64 13.95 24.68
C TRP A 15 15.33 15.01 23.83
N TRP A 16 16.22 15.81 24.44
CA TRP A 16 17.01 16.79 23.69
C TRP A 16 17.82 16.15 22.57
N HIS A 17 18.49 15.03 22.83
CA HIS A 17 19.24 14.30 21.80
C HIS A 17 18.34 13.75 20.68
N MET A 18 17.13 13.30 21.03
CA MET A 18 16.16 12.77 20.06
C MET A 18 15.60 13.86 19.13
N VAL A 19 15.25 15.03 19.68
CA VAL A 19 14.64 16.11 18.90
C VAL A 19 15.67 16.91 18.10
N THR A 20 16.89 17.06 18.62
CA THR A 20 17.94 17.83 17.93
C THR A 20 18.69 17.01 16.88
N GLY A 21 18.58 15.67 16.89
CA GLY A 21 19.39 14.81 16.03
C GLY A 21 20.88 14.85 16.36
N SER A 22 21.28 15.37 17.53
CA SER A 22 22.69 15.48 17.90
C SER A 22 23.39 14.12 18.08
N LYS A 23 22.62 13.05 18.24
CA LYS A 23 23.11 11.67 18.26
C LYS A 23 22.12 10.76 17.53
N PRO A 24 22.60 9.84 16.67
CA PRO A 24 21.74 8.81 16.13
C PRO A 24 21.29 7.86 17.25
N MET A 25 20.10 7.31 17.09
CA MET A 25 19.61 6.25 17.95
C MET A 25 19.98 4.90 17.37
N MET A 26 20.47 3.99 18.22
CA MET A 26 20.77 2.61 17.85
C MET A 26 20.11 1.68 18.86
N TRP A 27 19.40 0.67 18.37
CA TRP A 27 18.84 -0.36 19.23
C TRP A 27 18.87 -1.75 18.58
N LEU A 28 18.94 -2.76 19.44
CA LEU A 28 18.92 -4.17 19.08
C LEU A 28 17.58 -4.77 19.50
N ASP A 29 16.84 -5.30 18.53
CA ASP A 29 15.65 -6.10 18.78
C ASP A 29 16.01 -7.59 18.71
N SER A 30 15.61 -8.33 19.74
CA SER A 30 15.74 -9.80 19.80
C SER A 30 15.09 -10.50 18.60
N TYR A 31 15.59 -11.67 18.25
CA TYR A 31 15.05 -12.46 17.12
C TYR A 31 13.58 -12.87 17.30
N ASP A 32 13.07 -12.92 18.54
CA ASP A 32 11.70 -13.27 18.88
C ASP A 32 10.81 -12.05 19.21
N GLY A 33 11.37 -10.84 19.15
CA GLY A 33 10.66 -9.59 19.45
C GLY A 33 10.28 -9.40 20.93
N THR A 34 10.82 -10.23 21.83
CA THR A 34 10.48 -10.18 23.26
C THR A 34 11.31 -9.17 24.04
N ILE A 35 12.50 -8.81 23.54
CA ILE A 35 13.43 -7.88 24.18
C ILE A 35 13.95 -6.83 23.18
N ARG A 36 14.06 -5.58 23.64
CA ARG A 36 14.73 -4.47 22.96
C ARG A 36 15.82 -3.88 23.86
N PHE A 37 17.00 -3.63 23.28
CA PHE A 37 18.11 -2.92 23.93
C PHE A 37 18.39 -1.60 23.20
N ASP A 38 18.18 -0.46 23.85
CA ASP A 38 18.65 0.84 23.36
C ASP A 38 20.14 0.99 23.70
N LEU A 39 20.99 0.95 22.68
CA LEU A 39 22.45 0.88 22.80
C LEU A 39 23.12 2.26 22.67
N MET A 40 22.52 3.15 21.88
CA MET A 40 23.00 4.50 21.61
C MET A 40 21.82 5.48 21.46
N GLY A 41 22.08 6.76 21.76
CA GLY A 41 21.12 7.85 21.59
C GLY A 41 20.44 8.26 22.89
N GLY A 42 19.39 9.08 22.79
CA GLY A 42 18.72 9.66 23.97
C GLY A 42 18.03 8.66 24.90
N MET A 43 17.76 7.45 24.41
CA MET A 43 17.13 6.36 25.18
C MET A 43 18.13 5.40 25.84
N ALA A 44 19.40 5.50 25.47
CA ALA A 44 20.45 4.61 25.97
C ALA A 44 21.18 5.24 27.16
N PRO A 45 21.86 4.43 28.01
CA PRO A 45 22.82 4.97 28.95
C PRO A 45 23.90 5.81 28.26
N PRO A 46 24.38 6.90 28.89
CA PRO A 46 24.08 7.38 30.26
C PRO A 46 22.88 8.36 30.33
N TYR A 47 22.07 8.47 29.28
CA TYR A 47 20.97 9.45 29.20
C TYR A 47 19.64 8.94 29.76
N ASN A 48 19.58 7.67 30.14
CA ASN A 48 18.42 7.07 30.77
C ASN A 48 18.22 7.57 32.21
N ASP A 49 17.06 7.25 32.79
CA ASP A 49 16.76 7.61 34.17
C ASP A 49 17.76 6.91 35.12
N PRO A 50 18.50 7.66 35.96
CA PRO A 50 19.47 7.08 36.88
C PRO A 50 18.82 6.17 37.95
N THR A 51 17.50 6.27 38.18
CA THR A 51 16.76 5.39 39.09
C THR A 51 16.46 4.00 38.50
N CYS A 52 16.55 3.88 37.17
CA CYS A 52 16.47 2.63 36.40
C CYS A 52 17.77 2.44 35.60
N PRO A 53 18.90 2.17 36.28
CA PRO A 53 20.22 2.12 35.65
C PRO A 53 20.47 0.87 34.81
N GLU A 54 19.56 -0.10 34.83
CA GLU A 54 19.69 -1.33 34.04
C GLU A 54 19.66 -1.04 32.55
N GLY A 55 20.72 -1.38 31.83
CA GLY A 55 20.83 -1.08 30.41
C GLY A 55 22.14 -1.56 29.81
N VAL A 56 22.30 -1.33 28.51
CA VAL A 56 23.50 -1.68 27.77
C VAL A 56 24.04 -0.42 27.12
N GLU A 57 25.25 -0.02 27.53
CA GLU A 57 25.92 1.16 27.00
C GLU A 57 26.90 0.75 25.90
N LEU A 58 26.76 1.30 24.70
CA LEU A 58 27.72 1.12 23.62
C LEU A 58 29.00 1.93 23.89
N LYS A 59 30.15 1.25 23.96
CA LYS A 59 31.47 1.86 24.18
C LYS A 59 32.24 2.06 22.89
N SER A 60 32.18 1.10 21.98
CA SER A 60 32.77 1.24 20.65
C SER A 60 31.98 0.45 19.62
N LEU A 61 32.00 0.90 18.36
CA LEU A 61 31.30 0.30 17.24
C LEU A 61 32.13 0.44 15.97
N LYS A 62 32.33 -0.66 15.24
CA LYS A 62 33.09 -0.70 14.00
C LYS A 62 32.45 -1.68 13.01
N GLY A 63 32.85 -1.59 11.75
CA GLY A 63 32.44 -2.56 10.73
C GLY A 63 31.01 -2.40 10.24
N LEU A 64 30.47 -1.16 10.19
CA LEU A 64 29.12 -0.91 9.66
C LEU A 64 29.04 -0.92 8.13
N ILE A 65 30.17 -1.01 7.43
CA ILE A 65 30.27 -1.03 5.97
C ILE A 65 30.86 -2.37 5.56
N ALA A 66 30.21 -3.05 4.62
CA ALA A 66 30.69 -4.29 4.05
C ALA A 66 32.03 -4.08 3.32
N PRO A 67 33.01 -5.00 3.49
CA PRO A 67 34.24 -4.94 2.73
C PRO A 67 33.99 -5.30 1.26
N TRP A 68 34.78 -4.68 0.37
CA TRP A 68 34.73 -4.97 -1.06
C TRP A 68 35.67 -6.13 -1.42
N LYS A 69 35.14 -7.06 -2.20
CA LYS A 69 35.91 -8.10 -2.87
C LYS A 69 36.04 -7.76 -4.35
N HIS A 70 37.20 -7.24 -4.72
CA HIS A 70 37.49 -6.87 -6.10
C HIS A 70 37.86 -8.10 -6.94
N ILE A 71 37.21 -8.25 -8.09
CA ILE A 71 37.55 -9.22 -9.12
C ILE A 71 38.42 -8.47 -10.14
N MET A 72 39.71 -8.83 -10.18
CA MET A 72 40.70 -8.20 -11.05
C MET A 72 41.45 -9.25 -11.86
N GLN A 73 41.77 -8.92 -13.11
CA GLN A 73 42.59 -9.74 -13.99
C GLN A 73 43.88 -9.01 -14.33
N LYS A 74 45.01 -9.70 -14.18
CA LYS A 74 46.33 -9.17 -14.53
C LYS A 74 46.97 -10.03 -15.62
N GLY A 75 47.32 -9.42 -16.74
CA GLY A 75 48.14 -10.04 -17.78
C GLY A 75 49.61 -10.17 -17.34
N ALA A 76 50.31 -11.21 -17.83
CA ALA A 76 51.68 -11.52 -17.41
C ALA A 76 52.70 -10.39 -17.66
N THR A 77 52.46 -9.54 -18.65
CA THR A 77 53.34 -8.41 -19.02
C THR A 77 52.68 -7.05 -18.81
N GLN A 78 51.55 -7.00 -18.10
CA GLN A 78 50.81 -5.76 -17.85
C GLN A 78 51.24 -5.13 -16.52
N ASP A 79 51.57 -3.85 -16.55
CA ASP A 79 51.66 -3.03 -15.35
C ASP A 79 50.25 -2.68 -14.84
N GLY A 80 50.02 -2.91 -13.54
CA GLY A 80 48.70 -2.81 -12.93
C GLY A 80 47.82 -4.06 -13.13
N ALA A 81 46.50 -3.91 -12.93
CA ALA A 81 45.51 -4.95 -13.13
C ALA A 81 44.22 -4.32 -13.70
N THR A 82 43.48 -5.08 -14.50
CA THR A 82 42.21 -4.66 -15.06
C THR A 82 41.08 -5.02 -14.09
N HIS A 83 40.27 -4.03 -13.71
CA HIS A 83 39.10 -4.24 -12.84
C HIS A 83 37.95 -4.83 -13.65
N ILE A 84 37.43 -5.97 -13.21
CA ILE A 84 36.28 -6.64 -13.85
C ILE A 84 35.00 -6.28 -13.10
N ASP A 85 34.99 -6.51 -11.78
CA ASP A 85 33.79 -6.30 -10.95
C ASP A 85 34.17 -6.18 -9.46
N ALA A 86 33.21 -5.77 -8.61
CA ALA A 86 33.34 -5.74 -7.17
C ALA A 86 32.07 -6.26 -6.49
N LEU A 87 32.25 -7.19 -5.55
CA LEU A 87 31.16 -7.75 -4.75
C LEU A 87 31.30 -7.32 -3.29
N LEU A 88 30.18 -7.20 -2.59
CA LEU A 88 30.17 -6.94 -1.15
C LEU A 88 30.21 -8.28 -0.40
N ASP A 89 31.16 -8.42 0.53
CA ASP A 89 31.12 -9.49 1.52
C ASP A 89 30.16 -9.10 2.67
N PRO A 90 29.69 -10.06 3.50
CA PRO A 90 28.82 -9.76 4.63
C PRO A 90 29.40 -8.68 5.58
N ILE A 91 28.52 -7.89 6.20
CA ILE A 91 28.93 -6.90 7.20
C ILE A 91 29.30 -7.65 8.48
N GLU A 92 30.52 -7.45 8.98
CA GLU A 92 30.93 -7.87 10.33
C GLU A 92 30.93 -6.65 11.25
N VAL A 93 29.88 -6.53 12.06
CA VAL A 93 29.76 -5.46 13.05
C VAL A 93 30.44 -5.89 14.34
N GLU A 94 31.45 -5.14 14.76
CA GLU A 94 32.10 -5.30 16.06
C GLU A 94 31.61 -4.22 17.02
N ALA A 95 31.00 -4.63 18.13
CA ALA A 95 30.53 -3.73 19.17
C ALA A 95 31.16 -4.10 20.51
N GLU A 96 31.58 -3.10 21.27
CA GLU A 96 31.98 -3.27 22.67
C GLU A 96 30.93 -2.62 23.55
N VAL A 97 30.30 -3.40 24.44
CA VAL A 97 29.19 -2.92 25.25
C VAL A 97 29.44 -3.10 26.75
N ALA A 98 29.00 -2.15 27.56
CA ALA A 98 29.00 -2.25 29.01
C ALA A 98 27.58 -2.52 29.51
N CYS A 99 27.38 -3.68 30.14
CA CYS A 99 26.10 -3.97 30.80
C CYS A 99 26.07 -3.29 32.17
N VAL A 100 25.07 -2.43 32.39
CA VAL A 100 24.87 -1.66 33.62
C VAL A 100 23.71 -2.25 34.40
N GLY A 101 23.79 -2.24 35.73
CA GLY A 101 22.69 -2.64 36.61
C GLY A 101 22.96 -2.21 38.04
N ARG A 102 21.91 -1.96 38.83
CA ARG A 102 22.03 -1.41 40.19
C ARG A 102 22.80 -2.33 41.16
N ASN A 103 22.79 -3.63 40.89
CA ASN A 103 23.53 -4.62 41.65
C ASN A 103 23.87 -5.83 40.76
N TYR A 104 24.66 -6.76 41.30
CA TYR A 104 25.10 -7.96 40.59
C TYR A 104 23.94 -8.76 39.96
N ARG A 105 22.81 -8.92 40.66
CA ARG A 105 21.66 -9.71 40.15
C ARG A 105 21.02 -9.06 38.93
N HIS A 106 20.80 -7.75 38.98
CA HIS A 106 20.18 -7.01 37.86
C HIS A 106 21.14 -6.94 36.66
N LYS A 107 22.43 -6.73 36.92
CA LYS A 107 23.44 -6.76 35.87
C LYS A 107 23.56 -8.14 35.21
N ALA A 108 23.52 -9.21 36.00
CA ALA A 108 23.50 -10.58 35.48
C ALA A 108 22.26 -10.84 34.61
N GLN A 109 21.13 -10.25 34.97
CA GLN A 109 19.89 -10.33 34.19
C GLN A 109 20.02 -9.61 32.85
N VAL A 110 20.55 -8.38 32.82
CA VAL A 110 20.80 -7.64 31.58
C VAL A 110 21.74 -8.42 30.66
N VAL A 111 22.83 -8.97 31.20
CA VAL A 111 23.79 -9.79 30.42
C VAL A 111 23.12 -11.05 29.87
N ARG A 112 22.33 -11.76 30.69
CA ARG A 112 21.61 -12.96 30.27
C ARG A 112 20.62 -12.65 29.16
N ASP A 113 19.84 -11.58 29.32
CA ASP A 113 18.85 -11.16 28.34
C ASP A 113 19.51 -10.73 27.02
N LEU A 114 20.67 -10.04 27.09
CA LEU A 114 21.42 -9.62 25.91
C LEU A 114 22.01 -10.81 25.16
N ILE A 115 22.56 -11.79 25.86
CA ILE A 115 23.06 -13.02 25.24
C ILE A 115 21.90 -13.83 24.63
N ALA A 116 20.76 -13.90 25.32
CA ALA A 116 19.59 -14.65 24.87
C ALA A 116 18.84 -13.99 23.70
N SER A 117 19.01 -12.67 23.49
CA SER A 117 18.38 -11.95 22.37
C SER A 117 19.06 -12.21 21.03
N MET A 118 20.23 -12.84 21.03
CA MET A 118 21.05 -13.11 19.86
C MET A 118 21.21 -14.61 19.65
N ASP A 119 21.17 -15.04 18.39
CA ASP A 119 21.36 -16.44 18.01
C ASP A 119 22.26 -16.55 16.77
N ALA A 120 22.84 -17.73 16.57
CA ALA A 120 23.70 -18.01 15.42
C ALA A 120 22.90 -18.27 14.13
N ILE A 121 21.62 -18.66 14.23
CA ILE A 121 20.75 -19.04 13.11
C ILE A 121 19.61 -18.03 12.97
N GLN A 122 18.93 -17.72 14.07
CA GLN A 122 17.84 -16.74 14.10
C GLN A 122 18.41 -15.33 14.07
N GLN A 123 17.75 -14.44 13.32
CA GLN A 123 18.24 -13.10 13.05
C GLN A 123 17.61 -12.11 14.03
N SER A 124 18.46 -11.46 14.83
CA SER A 124 18.11 -10.25 15.57
C SER A 124 18.11 -9.05 14.61
N THR A 125 17.50 -7.93 14.99
CA THR A 125 17.50 -6.73 14.13
C THR A 125 18.30 -5.63 14.78
N LEU A 126 19.34 -5.15 14.07
CA LEU A 126 20.10 -3.98 14.48
C LEU A 126 19.58 -2.75 13.73
N ASN A 127 19.12 -1.76 14.48
CA ASN A 127 18.41 -0.60 13.98
C ASN A 127 19.19 0.69 14.24
N PHE A 128 19.09 1.63 13.31
CA PHE A 128 19.61 2.98 13.37
C PHE A 128 18.53 3.97 12.96
N LEU A 129 18.29 4.99 13.77
CA LEU A 129 17.43 6.12 13.42
C LEU A 129 18.21 7.42 13.55
N ASP A 130 18.25 8.15 12.45
CA ASP A 130 18.81 9.49 12.35
C ASP A 130 17.78 10.43 11.71
N LEU A 131 17.82 11.73 12.04
CA LEU A 131 16.84 12.69 11.53
C LEU A 131 17.04 13.02 10.04
N ASP A 132 18.28 12.96 9.55
CA ASP A 132 18.61 13.25 8.15
C ASP A 132 18.47 12.00 7.29
N ALA A 133 18.93 10.87 7.82
CA ALA A 133 18.95 9.59 7.10
C ALA A 133 17.66 8.78 7.24
N GLY A 134 16.89 8.96 8.32
CA GLY A 134 15.72 8.15 8.64
C GLY A 134 16.08 6.82 9.31
N HIS A 135 15.14 5.87 9.28
CA HIS A 135 15.29 4.57 9.93
C HIS A 135 15.89 3.53 8.98
N TRP A 136 17.03 2.94 9.38
CA TRP A 136 17.74 1.90 8.64
C TRP A 136 18.07 0.73 9.56
N TRP A 137 17.92 -0.50 9.06
CA TRP A 137 18.21 -1.68 9.85
C TRP A 137 18.84 -2.79 9.02
N ALA A 138 19.51 -3.71 9.70
CA ALA A 138 20.02 -4.93 9.11
C ALA A 138 19.66 -6.13 9.99
N PRO A 139 19.23 -7.27 9.39
CA PRO A 139 19.14 -8.51 10.11
C PRO A 139 20.55 -9.00 10.43
N ILE A 140 20.80 -9.34 11.69
CA ILE A 140 22.11 -9.76 12.17
C ILE A 140 22.03 -11.07 12.94
N ARG A 141 23.11 -11.84 12.89
CA ARG A 141 23.30 -13.06 13.69
C ARG A 141 24.51 -12.91 14.59
N TRP A 142 24.55 -13.69 15.66
CA TRP A 142 25.73 -13.75 16.51
C TRP A 142 26.87 -14.47 15.77
N TYR A 143 27.98 -13.75 15.57
CA TYR A 143 29.18 -14.25 14.90
C TYR A 143 30.27 -14.61 15.92
N GLN A 144 30.90 -15.78 15.74
CA GLN A 144 32.05 -16.27 16.52
C GLN A 144 31.88 -16.48 18.04
N GLY A 145 30.66 -16.34 18.59
CA GLY A 145 30.28 -16.92 19.87
C GLY A 145 30.70 -16.17 21.15
N ALA A 146 30.72 -16.91 22.27
CA ALA A 146 30.66 -16.40 23.64
C ALA A 146 31.89 -15.58 24.09
N PRO A 147 31.71 -14.62 25.02
CA PRO A 147 32.81 -13.81 25.52
C PRO A 147 33.87 -14.63 26.27
N PRO A 148 35.16 -14.30 26.12
CA PRO A 148 36.26 -15.08 26.69
C PRO A 148 36.29 -15.09 28.23
N ASN A 149 35.60 -14.16 28.92
CA ASN A 149 35.63 -14.00 30.37
C ASN A 149 34.25 -13.72 31.00
N ALA A 150 33.31 -14.66 30.86
CA ALA A 150 31.92 -14.52 31.34
C ALA A 150 31.78 -14.08 32.81
N LEU A 151 32.62 -14.59 33.71
CA LEU A 151 32.61 -14.23 35.14
C LEU A 151 32.98 -12.77 35.41
N ASN A 152 33.97 -12.23 34.69
CA ASN A 152 34.46 -10.86 34.91
C ASN A 152 33.53 -9.80 34.30
N ILE A 153 32.76 -10.16 33.27
CA ILE A 153 31.75 -9.25 32.67
C ILE A 153 30.73 -8.85 33.74
N VAL A 154 30.18 -9.84 34.46
CA VAL A 154 29.19 -9.58 35.50
C VAL A 154 29.84 -9.04 36.78
N SER A 155 30.90 -9.70 37.28
CA SER A 155 31.48 -9.39 38.61
C SER A 155 32.43 -8.18 38.64
N LYS A 156 33.18 -7.93 37.56
CA LYS A 156 34.22 -6.87 37.51
C LYS A 156 33.88 -5.70 36.59
N GLY A 157 32.76 -5.74 35.87
CA GLY A 157 32.40 -4.62 34.97
C GLY A 157 33.23 -4.57 33.70
N GLN A 158 33.80 -5.69 33.27
CA GLN A 158 34.46 -5.73 31.97
C GLN A 158 33.44 -5.55 30.85
N ASN A 159 33.86 -4.83 29.82
CA ASN A 159 33.08 -4.67 28.61
C ASN A 159 32.95 -6.03 27.90
N LEU A 160 31.78 -6.23 27.28
CA LEU A 160 31.43 -7.40 26.52
C LEU A 160 31.71 -7.12 25.03
N PRO A 161 32.68 -7.79 24.40
CA PRO A 161 32.84 -7.74 22.95
C PRO A 161 31.72 -8.57 22.29
N LEU A 162 31.03 -7.97 21.34
CA LEU A 162 30.01 -8.57 20.51
C LEU A 162 30.45 -8.49 19.05
N ARG A 163 30.24 -9.59 18.33
CA ARG A 163 30.44 -9.68 16.90
C ARG A 163 29.16 -10.12 16.25
N TRP A 164 28.71 -9.37 15.27
CA TRP A 164 27.49 -9.63 14.54
C TRP A 164 27.76 -9.72 13.05
N LEU A 165 27.07 -10.64 12.39
CA LEU A 165 27.16 -10.80 10.94
C LEU A 165 25.83 -10.39 10.31
N ALA A 166 25.86 -9.44 9.36
CA ALA A 166 24.73 -9.12 8.51
C ALA A 166 24.94 -9.74 7.12
N ASP A 167 24.19 -10.81 6.83
CA ASP A 167 24.38 -11.65 5.63
C ASP A 167 24.17 -10.88 4.32
N ASN A 168 23.28 -9.88 4.32
CA ASN A 168 22.88 -9.14 3.11
C ASN A 168 23.84 -8.01 2.71
N ALA A 169 24.92 -7.80 3.47
CA ALA A 169 25.95 -6.80 3.23
C ALA A 169 25.49 -5.32 3.18
N LEU A 170 24.20 -5.04 3.35
CA LEU A 170 23.56 -3.75 3.17
C LEU A 170 22.51 -3.49 4.25
N TRP A 171 22.26 -2.21 4.51
CA TRP A 171 21.20 -1.72 5.39
C TRP A 171 19.95 -1.45 4.57
N ARG A 172 18.79 -1.81 5.11
CA ARG A 172 17.48 -1.63 4.47
C ARG A 172 16.60 -0.65 5.23
N THR A 173 15.65 -0.06 4.53
CA THR A 173 14.58 0.76 5.11
C THR A 173 13.22 0.24 4.66
N TYR A 174 12.16 1.00 4.93
CA TYR A 174 10.80 0.66 4.53
C TYR A 174 10.67 0.59 3.01
N ASP A 175 9.83 -0.34 2.56
CA ASP A 175 9.54 -0.48 1.14
C ASP A 175 8.88 0.77 0.60
N HIS A 176 9.37 1.25 -0.54
CA HIS A 176 8.64 2.21 -1.33
C HIS A 176 7.57 1.44 -2.12
N THR A 177 6.32 1.89 -2.09
CA THR A 177 5.22 1.22 -2.82
C THR A 177 4.55 2.18 -3.79
N SER A 178 4.12 1.64 -4.93
CA SER A 178 3.39 2.40 -5.95
C SER A 178 2.39 1.49 -6.65
N GLN A 179 1.29 2.06 -7.12
CA GLN A 179 0.22 1.30 -7.75
C GLN A 179 -0.21 1.95 -9.05
N PHE A 180 -0.41 1.11 -10.07
CA PHE A 180 -1.15 1.45 -11.27
C PHE A 180 -2.49 0.69 -11.26
N SER A 181 -3.58 1.42 -11.43
CA SER A 181 -4.94 0.89 -11.53
C SER A 181 -5.72 1.64 -12.60
N PHE A 182 -6.73 0.99 -13.17
CA PHE A 182 -7.55 1.59 -14.22
C PHE A 182 -8.23 2.88 -13.73
N SER A 183 -8.24 3.89 -14.59
CA SER A 183 -9.00 5.12 -14.40
C SER A 183 -10.19 5.17 -15.36
N TYR A 184 -11.31 5.69 -14.87
CA TYR A 184 -12.57 5.81 -15.62
C TYR A 184 -13.00 7.27 -15.55
N GLU A 185 -12.63 8.04 -16.58
CA GLU A 185 -12.62 9.51 -16.57
C GLU A 185 -13.37 10.08 -17.78
N ALA A 186 -14.35 9.34 -18.33
CA ALA A 186 -15.18 9.80 -19.44
C ALA A 186 -16.04 11.01 -19.06
N MET A 187 -16.44 11.09 -17.79
CA MET A 187 -16.92 12.31 -17.14
C MET A 187 -15.95 12.70 -16.03
N THR A 188 -15.70 14.00 -15.90
CA THR A 188 -14.94 14.58 -14.79
C THR A 188 -15.53 15.93 -14.45
N ASP A 189 -15.74 16.17 -13.16
CA ASP A 189 -16.05 17.49 -12.62
C ASP A 189 -15.16 17.78 -11.41
N THR A 190 -14.56 18.97 -11.39
CA THR A 190 -13.68 19.46 -10.32
C THR A 190 -14.26 20.66 -9.59
N PHE A 191 -15.53 21.01 -9.81
CA PHE A 191 -16.26 22.00 -9.01
C PHE A 191 -15.60 23.39 -9.00
N ASN A 192 -15.13 23.85 -10.16
CA ASN A 192 -14.44 25.13 -10.31
C ASN A 192 -15.38 26.34 -10.29
N VAL A 193 -16.69 26.13 -10.49
CA VAL A 193 -17.70 27.19 -10.50
C VAL A 193 -18.17 27.49 -9.07
N ASP A 194 -18.25 28.78 -8.72
CA ASP A 194 -18.77 29.24 -7.44
C ASP A 194 -20.30 29.32 -7.50
N ASN A 195 -20.97 28.37 -6.85
CA ASN A 195 -22.44 28.28 -6.78
C ASN A 195 -22.99 28.68 -5.40
N ARG A 196 -22.19 29.32 -4.54
CA ARG A 196 -22.65 29.71 -3.20
C ARG A 196 -23.80 30.71 -3.24
N GLY A 197 -23.87 31.53 -4.29
CA GLY A 197 -24.94 32.52 -4.47
C GLY A 197 -26.30 31.92 -4.84
N THR A 198 -26.30 30.78 -5.52
CA THR A 198 -27.51 30.04 -5.94
C THR A 198 -27.89 28.95 -4.94
N GLN A 199 -26.99 28.60 -4.01
CA GLN A 199 -27.18 27.56 -3.00
C GLN A 199 -27.42 26.16 -3.59
N ASP A 200 -26.85 25.91 -4.77
CA ASP A 200 -26.98 24.67 -5.53
C ASP A 200 -25.63 24.23 -6.14
N LEU A 201 -25.69 23.26 -7.06
CA LEU A 201 -24.57 22.80 -7.88
C LEU A 201 -24.74 23.17 -9.36
N GLY A 202 -25.35 24.32 -9.65
CA GLY A 202 -25.65 24.76 -11.01
C GLY A 202 -26.64 23.82 -11.70
N ASP A 203 -26.28 23.31 -12.88
CA ASP A 203 -27.15 22.46 -13.69
C ASP A 203 -27.28 21.02 -13.15
N VAL A 204 -26.48 20.63 -12.16
CA VAL A 204 -26.53 19.28 -11.58
C VAL A 204 -27.81 19.14 -10.73
N PRO A 205 -28.74 18.22 -11.08
CA PRO A 205 -29.97 18.05 -10.30
C PRO A 205 -29.67 17.66 -8.85
N GLN A 206 -30.40 18.24 -7.90
CA GLN A 206 -30.25 17.93 -6.48
C GLN A 206 -31.58 17.51 -5.87
N TYR A 207 -31.60 16.36 -5.20
CA TYR A 207 -32.76 15.86 -4.47
C TYR A 207 -32.46 15.79 -2.97
N TYR A 208 -33.16 16.60 -2.19
CA TYR A 208 -32.96 16.70 -0.75
C TYR A 208 -34.02 15.90 0.03
N THR A 209 -33.59 15.19 1.06
CA THR A 209 -34.47 14.51 2.02
C THR A 209 -34.03 14.79 3.45
N GLY A 210 -34.99 14.92 4.36
CA GLY A 210 -34.74 15.25 5.76
C GLY A 210 -35.05 16.72 6.06
N PRO A 211 -35.24 17.07 7.34
CA PRO A 211 -35.78 18.38 7.73
C PRO A 211 -34.70 19.46 8.01
N GLY A 212 -33.41 19.14 7.98
CA GLY A 212 -32.34 20.16 8.13
C GLY A 212 -32.28 21.17 6.97
N GLY A 213 -31.74 22.37 7.22
CA GLY A 213 -31.69 23.46 6.24
C GLY A 213 -30.39 23.61 5.43
N GLY A 214 -29.30 22.94 5.81
CA GLY A 214 -28.03 22.98 5.07
C GLY A 214 -28.15 22.44 3.64
N PHE A 215 -27.24 22.85 2.75
CA PHE A 215 -27.29 22.55 1.31
C PHE A 215 -25.91 22.21 0.75
N CYS A 216 -25.88 21.57 -0.42
CA CYS A 216 -24.64 21.22 -1.11
C CYS A 216 -24.36 22.18 -2.25
N THR A 217 -23.15 22.73 -2.28
CA THR A 217 -22.71 23.71 -3.28
C THR A 217 -21.22 23.53 -3.64
N SER A 218 -20.72 24.35 -4.57
CA SER A 218 -19.34 24.32 -5.04
C SER A 218 -18.64 25.68 -4.89
N TYR A 219 -17.36 25.64 -4.52
CA TYR A 219 -16.48 26.81 -4.44
C TYR A 219 -15.02 26.37 -4.45
N ASN A 220 -14.16 27.13 -5.13
CA ASN A 220 -12.70 26.98 -5.08
C ASN A 220 -12.19 25.55 -5.38
N GLY A 221 -12.78 24.90 -6.39
CA GLY A 221 -12.36 23.57 -6.83
C GLY A 221 -12.84 22.41 -5.94
N GLN A 222 -13.91 22.61 -5.18
CA GLN A 222 -14.53 21.57 -4.36
C GLN A 222 -16.04 21.73 -4.25
N MET A 223 -16.73 20.59 -4.20
CA MET A 223 -18.10 20.45 -3.72
C MET A 223 -18.07 20.23 -2.21
N PHE A 224 -18.91 20.95 -1.47
CA PHE A 224 -18.96 20.84 -0.02
C PHE A 224 -20.37 21.07 0.49
N TRP A 225 -20.56 20.75 1.77
CA TRP A 225 -21.81 21.01 2.47
C TRP A 225 -21.72 22.37 3.17
N TRP A 226 -22.66 23.25 2.88
CA TRP A 226 -22.85 24.50 3.58
C TRP A 226 -23.92 24.30 4.66
N ASP A 227 -23.52 24.41 5.92
CA ASP A 227 -24.44 24.29 7.05
C ASP A 227 -25.48 25.43 7.05
N ASP A 228 -26.66 25.16 7.61
CA ASP A 228 -27.77 26.09 7.66
C ASP A 228 -27.33 27.43 8.28
N PRO A 229 -27.26 28.52 7.49
CA PRO A 229 -26.84 29.81 8.02
C PRO A 229 -27.89 30.45 8.95
N GLU A 230 -29.13 29.96 8.93
CA GLU A 230 -30.25 30.50 9.72
C GLU A 230 -30.44 29.76 11.05
N ASP A 231 -29.92 28.53 11.18
CA ASP A 231 -29.99 27.73 12.42
C ASP A 231 -28.65 27.09 12.80
N THR A 232 -27.92 27.75 13.70
CA THR A 232 -26.58 27.31 14.15
C THR A 232 -26.60 26.32 15.33
N THR A 233 -27.78 26.00 15.89
CA THR A 233 -27.92 25.18 17.10
C THR A 233 -29.07 24.19 16.96
N THR A 234 -28.95 22.96 17.50
CA THR A 234 -30.00 21.92 17.35
C THR A 234 -30.33 21.55 15.91
N THR A 235 -29.31 21.50 15.07
CA THR A 235 -29.45 21.22 13.65
C THR A 235 -29.97 19.80 13.39
N GLN A 236 -30.80 19.66 12.36
CA GLN A 236 -31.41 18.39 11.98
C GLN A 236 -30.67 17.75 10.82
N SER A 237 -30.75 16.43 10.66
CA SER A 237 -30.06 15.76 9.57
C SER A 237 -30.70 16.06 8.21
N ARG A 238 -29.87 16.14 7.17
CA ARG A 238 -30.32 16.30 5.80
C ARG A 238 -29.41 15.52 4.86
N ARG A 239 -30.01 14.93 3.84
CA ARG A 239 -29.31 14.21 2.78
C ARG A 239 -29.57 14.87 1.44
N VAL A 240 -28.57 14.88 0.59
CA VAL A 240 -28.69 15.24 -0.82
C VAL A 240 -28.19 14.09 -1.70
N ILE A 241 -28.91 13.84 -2.79
CA ILE A 241 -28.42 13.07 -3.93
C ILE A 241 -28.27 14.06 -5.08
N ASN A 242 -27.05 14.15 -5.61
CA ASN A 242 -26.71 15.00 -6.74
C ASN A 242 -26.57 14.13 -8.00
N GLY A 243 -27.13 14.62 -9.08
CA GLY A 243 -27.18 13.95 -10.37
C GLY A 243 -28.57 13.39 -10.69
N PRO A 244 -28.70 12.68 -11.83
CA PRO A 244 -27.59 12.17 -12.61
C PRO A 244 -26.88 13.29 -13.40
N TRP A 245 -25.55 13.25 -13.51
CA TRP A 245 -24.73 14.36 -14.07
C TRP A 245 -25.22 14.79 -15.46
N PRO A 246 -25.42 16.09 -15.74
CA PRO A 246 -25.92 16.54 -17.04
C PRO A 246 -25.06 16.05 -18.22
N ASP A 247 -25.72 15.76 -19.35
CA ASP A 247 -25.10 15.39 -20.64
C ASP A 247 -24.12 14.19 -20.62
N PHE A 248 -24.22 13.32 -19.61
CA PHE A 248 -23.37 12.14 -19.51
C PHE A 248 -24.16 10.87 -19.24
N ASP A 249 -23.97 9.86 -20.09
CA ASP A 249 -24.38 8.49 -19.85
C ASP A 249 -23.22 7.56 -20.23
N THR A 250 -23.12 6.41 -19.56
CA THR A 250 -22.19 5.36 -19.96
C THR A 250 -22.68 4.59 -21.20
N ASP A 251 -21.76 3.94 -21.91
CA ASP A 251 -22.09 3.16 -23.10
C ASP A 251 -22.79 1.83 -22.76
N THR A 252 -22.52 1.27 -21.59
CA THR A 252 -23.11 0.04 -21.07
C THR A 252 -23.70 0.23 -19.68
N ASP A 253 -24.33 -0.82 -19.16
CA ASP A 253 -24.89 -0.85 -17.80
C ASP A 253 -23.81 -1.08 -16.71
N ASN A 254 -22.57 -1.33 -17.14
CA ASN A 254 -21.43 -1.53 -16.26
C ASN A 254 -20.70 -0.20 -16.05
N GLN A 255 -20.74 0.33 -14.84
CA GLN A 255 -20.30 1.69 -14.56
C GLN A 255 -19.26 1.72 -13.45
N VAL A 256 -18.31 2.63 -13.57
CA VAL A 256 -17.38 2.99 -12.50
C VAL A 256 -17.58 4.45 -12.16
N VAL A 257 -17.84 4.75 -10.90
CA VAL A 257 -17.98 6.12 -10.40
C VAL A 257 -17.01 6.31 -9.24
N SER A 258 -16.21 7.35 -9.30
CA SER A 258 -15.18 7.66 -8.32
C SER A 258 -15.33 9.08 -7.80
N GLN A 259 -14.94 9.30 -6.55
CA GLN A 259 -14.75 10.65 -6.03
C GLN A 259 -13.49 10.75 -5.17
N VAL A 260 -12.90 11.94 -5.15
CA VAL A 260 -11.68 12.24 -4.40
C VAL A 260 -11.97 13.30 -3.36
N HIS A 261 -11.58 13.03 -2.12
CA HIS A 261 -11.87 13.89 -0.98
C HIS A 261 -10.90 15.07 -0.88
N ALA A 262 -11.42 16.24 -0.52
CA ALA A 262 -10.71 17.50 -0.33
C ALA A 262 -10.45 17.82 1.15
N GLY A 263 -10.93 16.98 2.07
CA GLY A 263 -10.81 17.23 3.50
C GLY A 263 -11.38 16.09 4.34
N PHE A 264 -11.57 16.37 5.62
CA PHE A 264 -12.09 15.42 6.59
C PHE A 264 -13.60 15.53 6.70
N GLN A 265 -14.24 14.42 7.06
CA GLN A 265 -15.61 14.46 7.58
C GLN A 265 -15.60 14.89 9.04
N GLU A 266 -16.70 15.50 9.48
CA GLU A 266 -16.94 15.78 10.88
C GLU A 266 -17.53 14.56 11.58
N TRP A 267 -17.05 14.33 12.80
CA TRP A 267 -17.55 13.27 13.67
C TRP A 267 -18.39 13.89 14.77
N SER A 268 -19.65 13.46 14.86
CA SER A 268 -20.58 13.91 15.89
C SER A 268 -21.45 12.76 16.38
N LEU A 269 -21.98 12.92 17.58
CA LEU A 269 -22.94 12.02 18.22
C LEU A 269 -24.29 12.75 18.34
N PRO A 270 -25.41 12.14 17.95
CA PRO A 270 -25.58 10.73 17.62
C PRO A 270 -25.29 10.35 16.15
N ASP A 271 -25.14 11.32 15.24
CA ASP A 271 -25.01 11.06 13.81
C ASP A 271 -23.85 11.86 13.18
N SER A 272 -23.08 11.22 12.30
CA SER A 272 -21.88 11.81 11.67
C SER A 272 -22.10 12.11 10.19
N GLY A 273 -21.27 12.99 9.62
CA GLY A 273 -21.28 13.28 8.19
C GLY A 273 -20.91 12.05 7.36
N ARG A 274 -21.58 11.86 6.22
CA ARG A 274 -21.35 10.73 5.29
C ARG A 274 -21.37 11.22 3.85
N ASN A 275 -20.63 10.54 2.99
CA ASN A 275 -20.61 10.79 1.56
C ASN A 275 -21.35 9.67 0.81
N ILE A 276 -21.87 10.01 -0.36
CA ILE A 276 -22.62 9.08 -1.21
C ILE A 276 -22.00 9.07 -2.60
N LEU A 277 -21.85 7.89 -3.21
CA LEU A 277 -21.57 7.70 -4.63
C LEU A 277 -22.78 7.01 -5.27
N GLY A 278 -23.19 7.49 -6.44
CA GLY A 278 -24.35 7.01 -7.18
C GLY A 278 -23.98 6.55 -8.57
N ALA A 279 -24.53 5.40 -8.96
CA ALA A 279 -24.47 4.85 -10.30
C ALA A 279 -25.88 4.40 -10.68
N ARG A 280 -26.08 4.07 -11.94
CA ARG A 280 -27.32 3.57 -12.54
C ARG A 280 -28.52 4.46 -12.35
N MET A 281 -28.27 5.76 -12.30
CA MET A 281 -29.32 6.71 -12.01
C MET A 281 -30.11 7.02 -13.28
N ASN A 282 -31.43 7.11 -13.16
CA ASN A 282 -32.33 7.46 -14.26
C ASN A 282 -32.64 8.96 -14.29
N ARG A 283 -33.05 9.47 -15.46
CA ARG A 283 -33.48 10.87 -15.62
C ARG A 283 -34.92 10.95 -16.11
N ASN A 284 -35.63 11.97 -15.63
CA ASN A 284 -36.85 12.46 -16.24
C ASN A 284 -36.53 13.19 -17.57
N PRO A 285 -37.52 13.43 -18.44
CA PRO A 285 -37.31 14.20 -19.67
C PRO A 285 -36.78 15.62 -19.47
N ASP A 286 -36.97 16.20 -18.28
CA ASP A 286 -36.45 17.52 -17.89
C ASP A 286 -35.02 17.46 -17.30
N GLY A 287 -34.39 16.28 -17.30
CA GLY A 287 -33.05 16.05 -16.77
C GLY A 287 -32.99 15.78 -15.26
N THR A 288 -34.08 15.99 -14.52
CA THR A 288 -34.11 15.74 -13.07
C THR A 288 -34.02 14.25 -12.75
N TRP A 289 -33.58 13.91 -11.54
CA TRP A 289 -33.51 12.52 -11.10
C TRP A 289 -34.90 11.90 -10.99
N ALA A 290 -35.11 10.75 -11.64
CA ALA A 290 -36.38 10.04 -11.63
C ALA A 290 -36.52 9.00 -10.49
N GLY A 291 -35.55 8.95 -9.57
CA GLY A 291 -35.66 8.21 -8.30
C GLY A 291 -35.11 6.79 -8.30
N ASP A 292 -34.56 6.30 -9.42
CA ASP A 292 -33.89 4.99 -9.49
C ASP A 292 -32.37 5.18 -9.43
N GLY A 293 -31.65 4.24 -8.83
CA GLY A 293 -30.19 4.23 -8.81
C GLY A 293 -29.61 3.17 -7.89
N VAL A 294 -28.29 2.99 -7.95
CA VAL A 294 -27.50 2.18 -7.04
C VAL A 294 -26.50 3.09 -6.34
N PHE A 295 -26.46 3.03 -5.02
CA PHE A 295 -25.71 3.96 -4.20
C PHE A 295 -24.88 3.24 -3.15
N VAL A 296 -23.70 3.80 -2.88
CA VAL A 296 -22.96 3.50 -1.66
C VAL A 296 -22.91 4.76 -0.79
N GLU A 297 -23.34 4.62 0.45
CA GLU A 297 -23.20 5.63 1.50
C GLU A 297 -22.11 5.18 2.46
N TYR A 298 -21.16 6.06 2.75
CA TYR A 298 -19.99 5.73 3.56
C TYR A 298 -19.53 6.91 4.41
N GLY A 299 -18.98 6.59 5.58
CA GLY A 299 -18.40 7.53 6.53
C GLY A 299 -17.80 6.79 7.73
N GLY A 300 -17.22 7.50 8.68
CA GLY A 300 -16.70 6.91 9.92
C GLY A 300 -17.77 6.07 10.64
N GLY A 301 -17.51 4.76 10.77
CA GLY A 301 -18.42 3.77 11.33
C GLY A 301 -19.62 3.39 10.45
N TYR A 302 -19.63 3.76 9.17
CA TYR A 302 -20.78 3.56 8.29
C TYR A 302 -20.38 3.14 6.87
N LEU A 303 -20.96 2.05 6.38
CA LEU A 303 -20.84 1.63 4.97
C LEU A 303 -22.10 0.85 4.58
N ARG A 304 -22.85 1.37 3.61
CA ARG A 304 -24.10 0.78 3.14
C ARG A 304 -24.17 0.84 1.62
N LEU A 305 -24.36 -0.31 0.99
CA LEU A 305 -24.72 -0.45 -0.42
C LEU A 305 -26.24 -0.66 -0.51
N PHE A 306 -26.91 0.17 -1.30
CA PHE A 306 -28.35 0.10 -1.51
C PHE A 306 -28.73 0.50 -2.93
N TYR A 307 -29.94 0.17 -3.34
CA TYR A 307 -30.52 0.70 -4.58
C TYR A 307 -31.85 1.38 -4.28
N THR A 308 -32.29 2.24 -5.18
CA THR A 308 -33.60 2.89 -5.14
C THR A 308 -34.39 2.54 -6.39
N ILE A 309 -35.70 2.38 -6.24
CA ILE A 309 -36.66 2.34 -7.35
C ILE A 309 -37.82 3.25 -6.98
N ASN A 310 -38.11 4.26 -7.80
CA ASN A 310 -39.10 5.30 -7.50
C ASN A 310 -38.93 5.89 -6.09
N PHE A 311 -37.71 6.25 -5.72
CA PHE A 311 -37.34 6.78 -4.39
C PHE A 311 -37.52 5.80 -3.20
N VAL A 312 -37.87 4.54 -3.45
CA VAL A 312 -37.95 3.50 -2.41
C VAL A 312 -36.59 2.80 -2.28
N GLU A 313 -35.96 2.93 -1.12
CA GLU A 313 -34.66 2.31 -0.84
C GLU A 313 -34.76 0.84 -0.48
N THR A 314 -33.86 0.03 -1.05
CA THR A 314 -33.62 -1.35 -0.62
C THR A 314 -32.14 -1.55 -0.34
N THR A 315 -31.80 -1.94 0.88
CA THR A 315 -30.41 -2.23 1.28
C THR A 315 -29.96 -3.58 0.74
N LEU A 316 -28.84 -3.59 0.01
CA LEU A 316 -28.21 -4.82 -0.46
C LEU A 316 -27.25 -5.38 0.60
N ARG A 317 -26.41 -4.51 1.16
CA ARG A 317 -25.39 -4.87 2.16
C ARG A 317 -25.09 -3.68 3.06
N SER A 318 -24.86 -3.95 4.34
CA SER A 318 -24.32 -2.98 5.30
C SER A 318 -23.15 -3.63 6.03
N ASP A 319 -22.04 -2.92 6.15
CA ASP A 319 -20.82 -3.39 6.83
C ASP A 319 -20.09 -2.24 7.54
N PRO A 320 -20.64 -1.74 8.66
CA PRO A 320 -20.12 -0.54 9.32
C PRO A 320 -18.67 -0.69 9.82
N PHE A 321 -18.22 -1.92 10.09
CA PHE A 321 -16.87 -2.18 10.58
C PHE A 321 -15.79 -2.08 9.50
N ALA A 322 -16.17 -2.19 8.21
CA ALA A 322 -15.25 -1.96 7.10
C ALA A 322 -14.80 -0.49 6.97
N MET A 323 -15.47 0.42 7.69
CA MET A 323 -15.25 1.87 7.63
C MET A 323 -15.01 2.48 9.02
N LEU A 324 -14.17 1.86 9.87
CA LEU A 324 -13.89 2.38 11.22
C LEU A 324 -13.38 3.83 11.22
N VAL A 325 -12.61 4.22 10.20
CA VAL A 325 -12.07 5.56 10.03
C VAL A 325 -12.63 6.17 8.75
N GLY A 326 -13.20 7.36 8.87
CA GLY A 326 -13.77 8.12 7.77
C GLY A 326 -12.74 8.52 6.69
N PRO A 327 -13.20 9.20 5.62
CA PRO A 327 -12.33 9.64 4.53
C PRO A 327 -11.28 10.67 4.97
N PHE A 328 -10.07 10.51 4.45
CA PHE A 328 -8.96 11.46 4.59
C PHE A 328 -8.79 12.35 3.34
N LEU A 329 -8.04 13.44 3.50
CA LEU A 329 -7.63 14.29 2.40
C LEU A 329 -6.96 13.47 1.27
N SER A 330 -7.38 13.72 0.03
CA SER A 330 -6.90 13.09 -1.20
C SER A 330 -7.20 11.59 -1.35
N GLU A 331 -7.96 10.97 -0.44
CA GLU A 331 -8.42 9.60 -0.65
C GLU A 331 -9.44 9.50 -1.79
N LYS A 332 -9.34 8.41 -2.55
CA LYS A 332 -10.26 8.08 -3.65
C LYS A 332 -11.18 6.94 -3.22
N PHE A 333 -12.48 7.17 -3.31
CA PHE A 333 -13.50 6.12 -3.19
C PHE A 333 -14.08 5.82 -4.56
N THR A 334 -14.46 4.56 -4.80
CA THR A 334 -14.98 4.12 -6.10
C THR A 334 -16.08 3.09 -5.91
N LEU A 335 -17.21 3.32 -6.58
CA LEU A 335 -18.29 2.37 -6.75
C LEU A 335 -18.19 1.75 -8.14
N VAL A 336 -18.07 0.43 -8.19
CA VAL A 336 -18.12 -0.35 -9.43
C VAL A 336 -19.46 -1.08 -9.47
N CYS A 337 -20.26 -0.80 -10.49
CA CYS A 337 -21.58 -1.36 -10.71
C CYS A 337 -21.60 -2.21 -11.97
N GLY A 338 -21.47 -3.53 -11.82
CA GLY A 338 -21.53 -4.49 -12.91
C GLY A 338 -20.18 -4.76 -13.56
N PHE A 339 -20.02 -6.01 -13.98
CA PHE A 339 -18.87 -6.53 -14.70
C PHE A 339 -19.37 -7.28 -15.94
N ASN A 340 -18.48 -7.48 -16.91
CA ASN A 340 -18.78 -8.33 -18.07
C ASN A 340 -19.20 -9.74 -17.59
N GLY A 341 -20.37 -10.22 -18.03
CA GLY A 341 -20.97 -11.48 -17.56
C GLY A 341 -21.71 -11.43 -16.22
N ASP A 342 -21.43 -10.45 -15.36
CA ASP A 342 -22.03 -10.30 -14.03
C ASP A 342 -22.47 -8.83 -13.76
N PRO A 343 -23.54 -8.35 -14.42
CA PRO A 343 -24.02 -6.96 -14.30
C PRO A 343 -24.59 -6.62 -12.91
N ARG A 344 -24.73 -7.58 -11.99
CA ARG A 344 -25.22 -7.35 -10.62
C ARG A 344 -24.17 -7.61 -9.54
N MET A 345 -22.91 -7.58 -9.95
CA MET A 345 -21.77 -7.59 -9.04
C MET A 345 -21.37 -6.15 -8.72
N PHE A 346 -21.31 -5.83 -7.43
CA PHE A 346 -21.00 -4.49 -6.92
C PHE A 346 -19.75 -4.53 -6.06
N LYS A 347 -18.83 -3.58 -6.29
CA LYS A 347 -17.64 -3.41 -5.45
C LYS A 347 -17.48 -1.96 -5.03
N VAL A 348 -17.05 -1.77 -3.79
CA VAL A 348 -16.65 -0.47 -3.26
C VAL A 348 -15.17 -0.53 -2.97
N LEU A 349 -14.42 0.38 -3.56
CA LEU A 349 -12.96 0.45 -3.43
C LEU A 349 -12.56 1.73 -2.67
N ARG A 350 -11.59 1.61 -1.76
CA ARG A 350 -10.86 2.71 -1.13
C ARG A 350 -9.42 2.68 -1.62
N ASN A 351 -8.98 3.71 -2.33
CA ASN A 351 -7.66 3.77 -2.99
C ASN A 351 -7.34 2.51 -3.83
N GLY A 352 -8.35 1.98 -4.54
CA GLY A 352 -8.20 0.77 -5.37
C GLY A 352 -8.16 -0.56 -4.59
N THR A 353 -8.43 -0.54 -3.29
CA THR A 353 -8.58 -1.75 -2.46
C THR A 353 -10.06 -2.00 -2.15
N PRO A 354 -10.60 -3.20 -2.41
CA PRO A 354 -12.01 -3.50 -2.14
C PRO A 354 -12.28 -3.53 -0.64
N ILE A 355 -13.22 -2.69 -0.20
CA ILE A 355 -13.74 -2.65 1.19
C ILE A 355 -15.12 -3.29 1.30
N LEU A 356 -15.84 -3.44 0.18
CA LEU A 356 -17.09 -4.18 0.09
C LEU A 356 -17.22 -4.84 -1.29
N SER A 357 -17.71 -6.06 -1.31
CA SER A 357 -17.96 -6.85 -2.51
C SER A 357 -19.29 -7.59 -2.33
N HIS A 358 -20.25 -7.39 -3.22
CA HIS A 358 -21.58 -7.98 -3.11
C HIS A 358 -22.17 -8.34 -4.48
N LYS A 359 -22.60 -9.59 -4.64
CA LYS A 359 -23.40 -10.05 -5.78
C LYS A 359 -24.86 -10.09 -5.36
N GLU A 360 -25.69 -9.29 -6.00
CA GLU A 360 -27.14 -9.36 -5.76
C GLU A 360 -27.69 -10.69 -6.29
N THR A 361 -28.53 -11.34 -5.49
CA THR A 361 -29.19 -12.61 -5.85
C THR A 361 -30.49 -12.42 -6.63
N GLY A 362 -31.10 -11.24 -6.53
CA GLY A 362 -32.34 -10.86 -7.20
C GLY A 362 -32.14 -10.03 -8.47
N THR A 363 -33.23 -9.43 -8.92
CA THR A 363 -33.27 -8.55 -10.10
C THR A 363 -33.80 -7.15 -9.78
N GLY A 364 -33.64 -6.70 -8.54
CA GLY A 364 -34.19 -5.45 -8.04
C GLY A 364 -33.38 -4.22 -8.46
N SER A 365 -32.05 -4.34 -8.58
CA SER A 365 -31.24 -3.21 -9.05
C SER A 365 -31.55 -2.86 -10.52
N PRO A 366 -31.59 -1.54 -10.83
CA PRO A 366 -31.90 -1.07 -12.18
C PRO A 366 -30.83 -1.49 -13.19
N LEU A 367 -31.26 -1.73 -14.43
CA LEU A 367 -30.44 -2.05 -15.61
C LEU A 367 -31.12 -1.50 -16.86
N GLY A 368 -30.35 -1.30 -17.93
CA GLY A 368 -30.82 -0.78 -19.21
C GLY A 368 -30.37 0.65 -19.49
N SER A 369 -30.59 1.08 -20.73
CA SER A 369 -30.11 2.36 -21.24
C SER A 369 -30.65 3.59 -20.52
N GLY A 370 -31.84 3.50 -19.90
CA GLY A 370 -32.42 4.58 -19.11
C GLY A 370 -31.77 4.77 -17.73
N HIS A 371 -30.88 3.88 -17.33
CA HIS A 371 -30.24 3.83 -16.01
C HIS A 371 -28.73 3.88 -16.16
N ARG A 372 -28.23 4.77 -17.01
CA ARG A 372 -26.79 4.95 -17.29
C ARG A 372 -26.23 6.29 -16.82
N GLY A 373 -27.00 7.00 -16.01
CA GLY A 373 -26.54 8.20 -15.31
C GLY A 373 -25.72 7.86 -14.07
N VAL A 374 -24.92 8.83 -13.64
CA VAL A 374 -24.02 8.73 -12.48
C VAL A 374 -24.21 9.94 -11.58
N GLY A 375 -23.85 9.79 -10.30
CA GLY A 375 -24.06 10.83 -9.30
C GLY A 375 -23.18 10.69 -8.09
N ASN A 376 -23.37 11.61 -7.17
CA ASN A 376 -22.84 11.54 -5.82
C ASN A 376 -23.87 12.10 -4.85
N GLY A 377 -23.45 12.32 -3.62
CA GLY A 377 -24.30 12.97 -2.64
C GLY A 377 -23.59 13.09 -1.32
N ALA A 378 -24.34 13.58 -0.35
CA ALA A 378 -23.85 13.79 0.98
C ALA A 378 -24.97 13.67 2.00
N PHE A 379 -24.60 13.31 3.22
CA PHE A 379 -25.48 13.29 4.38
C PHE A 379 -24.81 14.11 5.47
N ALA A 380 -25.49 15.15 5.93
CA ALA A 380 -25.09 15.93 7.08
C ALA A 380 -25.83 15.41 8.32
N GLY A 381 -25.07 15.06 9.35
CA GLY A 381 -25.61 14.53 10.60
C GLY A 381 -26.24 15.61 11.46
N ALA A 382 -27.24 15.24 12.25
CA ALA A 382 -27.83 16.12 13.27
C ALA A 382 -26.84 16.32 14.42
N ALA A 383 -26.68 17.56 14.89
CA ALA A 383 -25.75 17.87 15.96
C ALA A 383 -26.20 19.08 16.80
N LEU A 384 -25.61 19.21 18.00
CA LEU A 384 -26.01 20.23 18.97
C LEU A 384 -25.55 21.64 18.56
N ILE A 385 -24.38 21.73 17.94
CA ILE A 385 -23.74 22.96 17.45
C ILE A 385 -23.28 22.62 16.03
N THR A 386 -23.85 23.30 15.03
CA THR A 386 -23.65 23.07 13.59
C THR A 386 -23.97 21.63 13.11
N GLN A 387 -24.34 21.41 11.85
CA GLN A 387 -24.51 20.05 11.31
C GLN A 387 -23.17 19.32 11.24
N ALA A 388 -23.17 18.00 11.44
CA ALA A 388 -21.98 17.19 11.24
C ALA A 388 -21.68 17.11 9.73
N THR A 389 -20.71 17.89 9.29
CA THR A 389 -20.41 18.09 7.88
C THR A 389 -19.76 16.86 7.22
N PRO A 390 -20.25 16.43 6.04
CA PRO A 390 -19.60 15.39 5.24
C PRO A 390 -18.27 15.89 4.65
N SER A 391 -17.38 14.97 4.29
CA SER A 391 -16.08 15.36 3.72
C SER A 391 -16.28 16.07 2.37
N PRO A 392 -15.62 17.22 2.13
CA PRO A 392 -15.70 17.91 0.85
C PRO A 392 -15.05 17.08 -0.26
N ILE A 393 -15.49 17.29 -1.50
CA ILE A 393 -15.10 16.51 -2.67
C ILE A 393 -14.41 17.44 -3.68
N ARG A 394 -13.16 17.16 -4.04
CA ARG A 394 -12.42 17.96 -5.04
C ARG A 394 -12.64 17.50 -6.47
N LYS A 395 -13.08 16.25 -6.66
CA LYS A 395 -13.25 15.65 -7.97
C LYS A 395 -14.26 14.52 -7.92
N ILE A 396 -15.15 14.47 -8.89
CA ILE A 396 -15.90 13.27 -9.27
C ILE A 396 -15.48 12.85 -10.68
N SER A 397 -15.42 11.55 -10.92
CA SER A 397 -15.22 11.00 -12.26
C SER A 397 -16.03 9.73 -12.48
N ALA A 398 -16.39 9.48 -13.73
CA ALA A 398 -17.10 8.26 -14.09
C ALA A 398 -16.73 7.77 -15.49
N GLY A 399 -16.98 6.49 -15.74
CA GLY A 399 -16.85 5.88 -17.05
C GLY A 399 -17.43 4.49 -17.11
N ASP A 400 -17.43 3.94 -18.33
CA ASP A 400 -17.89 2.59 -18.60
C ASP A 400 -16.86 1.55 -18.13
N ASN A 401 -17.29 0.52 -17.40
CA ASN A 401 -16.45 -0.58 -16.94
C ASN A 401 -16.21 -1.61 -18.07
N ALA A 402 -15.69 -1.14 -19.20
CA ALA A 402 -15.30 -1.98 -20.32
C ALA A 402 -13.90 -2.57 -20.13
N GLU A 403 -13.67 -3.73 -20.75
CA GLU A 403 -12.33 -4.28 -20.91
C GLU A 403 -11.53 -3.42 -21.90
N VAL A 404 -10.54 -2.69 -21.40
CA VAL A 404 -9.76 -1.75 -22.20
C VAL A 404 -8.26 -1.94 -21.97
N THR A 405 -7.46 -1.30 -22.82
CA THR A 405 -6.01 -1.18 -22.61
C THR A 405 -5.72 0.17 -21.99
N GLN A 406 -5.05 0.18 -20.85
CA GLN A 406 -4.57 1.42 -20.22
C GLN A 406 -3.07 1.33 -19.95
N THR A 407 -2.41 2.48 -20.15
CA THR A 407 -0.99 2.68 -19.87
C THR A 407 -0.86 3.75 -18.80
N GLY A 408 0.10 3.58 -17.90
CA GLY A 408 0.45 4.60 -16.93
C GLY A 408 1.84 4.38 -16.37
N TRP A 409 2.07 4.97 -15.21
CA TRP A 409 3.37 5.01 -14.58
C TRP A 409 3.27 4.57 -13.12
N LEU A 410 4.30 3.85 -12.69
CA LEU A 410 4.59 3.60 -11.29
C LEU A 410 5.66 4.60 -10.86
N GLU A 411 5.31 5.49 -9.95
CA GLU A 411 6.25 6.44 -9.35
C GLU A 411 7.10 5.72 -8.31
N ARG A 412 8.43 5.76 -8.47
CA ARG A 412 9.38 5.05 -7.61
C ARG A 412 10.43 6.01 -7.08
N VAL A 413 10.68 5.97 -5.78
CA VAL A 413 11.73 6.75 -5.12
C VAL A 413 12.68 5.79 -4.41
N ASN A 414 13.97 5.88 -4.75
CA ASN A 414 15.03 5.14 -4.06
C ASN A 414 15.84 6.09 -3.19
N VAL A 415 15.63 6.02 -1.88
CA VAL A 415 16.37 6.82 -0.89
C VAL A 415 17.74 6.21 -0.53
N GLY A 416 18.01 4.97 -0.97
CA GLY A 416 19.24 4.25 -0.72
C GLY A 416 20.36 4.57 -1.73
N ASP A 417 21.58 4.17 -1.39
CA ASP A 417 22.78 4.36 -2.23
C ASP A 417 23.09 3.17 -3.14
N GLN A 418 22.27 2.12 -3.10
CA GLN A 418 22.32 0.95 -3.98
C GLN A 418 21.14 0.90 -4.94
N LYS A 419 21.30 0.14 -6.03
CA LYS A 419 20.21 -0.20 -6.96
C LYS A 419 19.05 -0.86 -6.19
N MET A 420 17.82 -0.41 -6.44
CA MET A 420 16.60 -0.98 -5.85
C MET A 420 15.81 -1.72 -6.93
N TYR A 421 15.60 -3.02 -6.75
CA TYR A 421 14.78 -3.84 -7.63
C TYR A 421 13.36 -3.93 -7.09
N ASP A 422 12.36 -3.79 -7.96
CA ASP A 422 10.95 -3.85 -7.59
C ASP A 422 10.42 -5.29 -7.68
N ASP A 423 9.67 -5.72 -6.69
CA ASP A 423 8.79 -6.89 -6.76
C ASP A 423 7.38 -6.41 -7.16
N TYR A 424 6.76 -7.06 -8.14
CA TYR A 424 5.44 -6.70 -8.67
C TYR A 424 4.36 -7.68 -8.23
N THR A 425 3.24 -7.16 -7.72
CA THR A 425 2.02 -7.93 -7.46
C THR A 425 0.96 -7.54 -8.49
N LEU A 426 0.49 -8.52 -9.25
CA LEU A 426 -0.44 -8.37 -10.36
C LEU A 426 -1.81 -8.90 -9.96
N PHE A 427 -2.85 -8.13 -10.23
CA PHE A 427 -4.23 -8.49 -9.95
C PHE A 427 -4.99 -8.57 -11.27
N GLY A 428 -5.53 -9.76 -11.57
CA GLY A 428 -6.39 -9.99 -12.72
C GLY A 428 -7.80 -9.41 -12.54
N PRO A 429 -8.59 -9.32 -13.62
CA PRO A 429 -8.38 -9.97 -14.90
C PRO A 429 -7.51 -9.15 -15.88
N PHE A 430 -6.78 -9.79 -16.78
CA PHE A 430 -6.23 -9.14 -17.98
C PHE A 430 -5.75 -10.18 -19.00
N THR A 431 -5.70 -9.79 -20.27
CA THR A 431 -5.11 -10.63 -21.33
C THR A 431 -3.59 -10.63 -21.27
N SER A 432 -2.99 -9.47 -20.96
CA SER A 432 -1.57 -9.36 -20.64
C SER A 432 -1.25 -8.05 -19.95
N VAL A 433 -0.21 -8.07 -19.13
CA VAL A 433 0.45 -6.88 -18.59
C VAL A 433 1.85 -6.78 -19.18
N LYS A 434 2.28 -5.56 -19.50
CA LYS A 434 3.66 -5.23 -19.86
C LYS A 434 4.24 -4.34 -18.77
N ILE A 435 5.38 -4.74 -18.25
CA ILE A 435 6.15 -3.99 -17.27
C ILE A 435 7.46 -3.63 -17.94
N TYR A 436 7.73 -2.34 -18.08
CA TYR A 436 8.90 -1.87 -18.80
C TYR A 436 10.16 -2.04 -17.92
N ASP A 437 11.29 -2.35 -18.56
CA ASP A 437 12.54 -2.77 -17.93
C ASP A 437 13.31 -1.57 -17.33
N GLY A 438 12.65 -0.88 -16.39
CA GLY A 438 13.18 0.26 -15.66
C GLY A 438 12.75 1.64 -16.19
N PRO A 439 13.20 2.72 -15.52
CA PRO A 439 12.83 4.08 -15.88
C PRO A 439 13.36 4.49 -17.25
N GLY A 440 12.46 4.95 -18.13
CA GLY A 440 12.82 5.41 -19.49
C GLY A 440 13.13 4.30 -20.49
N SER A 441 12.93 3.02 -20.14
CA SER A 441 13.07 1.89 -21.06
C SER A 441 11.83 1.71 -21.94
N ASP A 442 12.05 1.34 -23.21
CA ASP A 442 11.01 0.87 -24.13
C ASP A 442 10.94 -0.66 -24.21
N GLU A 443 11.92 -1.35 -23.64
CA GLU A 443 11.91 -2.81 -23.49
C GLU A 443 11.00 -3.21 -22.32
N TYR A 444 10.34 -4.35 -22.44
CA TYR A 444 9.38 -4.79 -21.42
C TYR A 444 9.36 -6.30 -21.23
N VAL A 445 9.00 -6.70 -20.00
CA VAL A 445 8.59 -8.06 -19.67
C VAL A 445 7.08 -8.14 -19.76
N LYS A 446 6.58 -9.17 -20.46
CA LYS A 446 5.15 -9.40 -20.64
C LYS A 446 4.71 -10.60 -19.78
N PHE A 447 3.61 -10.44 -19.07
CA PHE A 447 3.01 -11.52 -18.27
C PHE A 447 1.50 -11.63 -18.55
N GLY A 448 0.94 -12.83 -18.41
CA GLY A 448 -0.50 -13.10 -18.56
C GLY A 448 -0.82 -14.09 -19.68
N PRO A 449 -2.10 -14.51 -19.79
CA PRO A 449 -3.29 -13.93 -19.16
C PRO A 449 -3.46 -14.24 -17.66
N LEU A 450 -4.23 -13.40 -16.95
CA LEU A 450 -4.77 -13.68 -15.61
C LEU A 450 -6.29 -13.57 -15.60
N LEU A 451 -6.96 -14.49 -14.89
CA LEU A 451 -8.41 -14.48 -14.69
C LEU A 451 -8.81 -13.51 -13.56
N ALA A 452 -10.11 -13.23 -13.46
CA ALA A 452 -10.67 -12.51 -12.34
C ALA A 452 -10.28 -13.20 -11.02
N ASN A 453 -9.96 -12.39 -10.01
CA ASN A 453 -9.51 -12.82 -8.68
C ASN A 453 -8.16 -13.57 -8.64
N GLN A 454 -7.43 -13.68 -9.75
CA GLN A 454 -6.07 -14.23 -9.72
C GLN A 454 -5.04 -13.17 -9.31
N ILE A 455 -4.09 -13.59 -8.47
CA ILE A 455 -3.04 -12.72 -7.94
C ILE A 455 -1.70 -13.41 -8.16
N VAL A 456 -0.79 -12.73 -8.85
CA VAL A 456 0.56 -13.25 -9.12
C VAL A 456 1.61 -12.28 -8.61
N PHE A 457 2.67 -12.83 -8.04
CA PHE A 457 3.85 -12.11 -7.62
C PHE A 457 5.00 -12.38 -8.61
N LEU A 458 5.62 -11.32 -9.10
CA LEU A 458 6.77 -11.34 -10.00
C LEU A 458 7.97 -10.67 -9.34
N ARG A 459 9.11 -11.36 -9.33
CA ARG A 459 10.38 -10.80 -8.85
C ARG A 459 11.23 -10.30 -10.00
N THR A 460 11.83 -9.11 -9.86
CA THR A 460 12.71 -8.52 -10.88
C THR A 460 14.19 -8.71 -10.64
N ASP A 461 14.63 -8.89 -9.38
CA ASP A 461 16.05 -8.97 -9.06
C ASP A 461 16.70 -10.19 -9.76
N PRO A 462 17.61 -9.96 -10.73
CA PRO A 462 18.24 -11.02 -11.50
C PRO A 462 19.23 -11.87 -10.67
N ARG A 463 19.60 -11.40 -9.46
CA ARG A 463 20.60 -12.04 -8.59
C ARG A 463 19.99 -13.02 -7.59
N VAL A 464 18.67 -13.01 -7.43
CA VAL A 464 17.99 -13.85 -6.45
C VAL A 464 17.64 -15.20 -7.09
N ASN A 465 18.14 -16.29 -6.50
CA ASN A 465 17.94 -17.67 -6.96
C ASN A 465 16.54 -18.26 -6.62
N THR A 466 15.53 -17.42 -6.40
CA THR A 466 14.16 -17.86 -6.04
C THR A 466 13.26 -17.90 -7.27
N THR A 467 12.09 -18.54 -7.14
CA THR A 467 11.08 -18.55 -8.19
C THR A 467 10.67 -17.13 -8.60
N LEU A 468 10.85 -16.80 -9.88
CA LEU A 468 10.50 -15.50 -10.45
C LEU A 468 9.00 -15.22 -10.49
N VAL A 469 8.17 -16.28 -10.46
CA VAL A 469 6.71 -16.22 -10.52
C VAL A 469 6.16 -17.02 -9.36
N GLN A 470 5.31 -16.41 -8.54
CA GLN A 470 4.61 -17.07 -7.44
C GLN A 470 3.11 -16.79 -7.54
N ASP A 471 2.30 -17.84 -7.34
CA ASP A 471 0.85 -17.72 -7.26
C ASP A 471 0.43 -17.36 -5.83
N LEU A 472 -0.37 -16.30 -5.69
CA LEU A 472 -0.90 -15.83 -4.41
C LEU A 472 -2.45 -15.91 -4.38
N THR A 473 -3.08 -16.59 -5.34
CA THR A 473 -4.54 -16.74 -5.39
C THR A 473 -5.07 -17.52 -4.19
N SER A 474 -5.86 -16.84 -3.36
CA SER A 474 -6.50 -17.44 -2.17
C SER A 474 -7.96 -17.87 -2.40
N VAL A 475 -8.61 -17.36 -3.45
CA VAL A 475 -9.99 -17.70 -3.82
C VAL A 475 -10.02 -18.22 -5.27
N PRO A 476 -10.44 -19.48 -5.50
CA PRO A 476 -10.48 -20.02 -6.85
C PRO A 476 -11.56 -19.32 -7.71
N PRO A 477 -11.30 -19.10 -9.01
CA PRO A 477 -12.29 -18.56 -9.95
C PRO A 477 -13.47 -19.51 -10.11
N SER A 478 -14.65 -18.98 -10.45
CA SER A 478 -15.87 -19.75 -10.58
C SER A 478 -15.89 -20.64 -11.84
N PRO A 479 -16.59 -21.79 -11.85
CA PRO A 479 -16.67 -22.69 -13.01
C PRO A 479 -17.24 -22.05 -14.29
N GLN A 480 -17.99 -20.95 -14.19
CA GLN A 480 -18.57 -20.26 -15.35
C GLN A 480 -17.55 -19.35 -16.07
N GLU A 481 -16.59 -18.77 -15.34
CA GLU A 481 -15.50 -17.95 -15.91
C GLU A 481 -14.52 -18.80 -16.75
N LEU A 482 -14.48 -20.12 -16.51
CA LEU A 482 -13.70 -21.08 -17.30
C LEU A 482 -14.23 -21.28 -18.74
N ASN A 483 -15.54 -21.11 -18.99
CA ASN A 483 -16.14 -21.35 -20.32
C ASN A 483 -15.80 -20.23 -21.33
N ILE A 484 -15.69 -18.99 -20.87
CA ILE A 484 -15.26 -17.84 -21.69
C ILE A 484 -13.77 -18.02 -22.05
N PHE A 485 -12.98 -18.49 -21.09
CA PHE A 485 -11.57 -18.82 -21.29
C PHE A 485 -11.37 -19.99 -22.27
N GLN A 486 -12.22 -21.02 -22.30
CA GLN A 486 -12.14 -22.08 -23.31
C GLN A 486 -12.33 -21.56 -24.76
N GLN A 487 -13.08 -20.48 -24.95
CA GLN A 487 -13.25 -19.84 -26.27
C GLN A 487 -12.05 -18.97 -26.64
N ALA A 488 -11.50 -18.19 -25.69
CA ALA A 488 -10.29 -17.40 -25.89
C ALA A 488 -9.04 -18.28 -26.09
N VAL A 489 -8.97 -19.41 -25.37
CA VAL A 489 -7.93 -20.44 -25.52
C VAL A 489 -8.13 -21.24 -26.81
N LYS A 490 -9.34 -21.52 -27.28
CA LYS A 490 -9.56 -22.10 -28.62
C LYS A 490 -9.08 -21.18 -29.75
N SER A 491 -9.32 -19.87 -29.62
CA SER A 491 -8.84 -18.87 -30.58
C SER A 491 -7.30 -18.78 -30.59
N LEU A 492 -6.66 -18.81 -29.41
CA LEU A 492 -5.20 -18.76 -29.27
C LEU A 492 -4.51 -20.09 -29.63
N LEU A 493 -5.10 -21.24 -29.27
CA LEU A 493 -4.58 -22.58 -29.59
C LEU A 493 -4.70 -22.92 -31.08
N SER A 494 -5.70 -22.36 -31.78
CA SER A 494 -5.78 -22.45 -33.24
C SER A 494 -4.62 -21.73 -33.95
N PHE A 495 -3.87 -20.89 -33.23
CA PHE A 495 -2.73 -20.13 -33.72
C PHE A 495 -1.35 -20.76 -33.39
N PHE A 496 -1.28 -21.77 -32.51
CA PHE A 496 -0.02 -22.29 -31.96
C PHE A 496 0.09 -23.83 -31.87
N SER A 497 -0.67 -24.60 -32.67
CA SER A 497 -0.58 -26.07 -32.60
C SER A 497 0.74 -26.61 -33.16
N ASN A 498 1.73 -26.83 -32.29
CA ASN A 498 2.53 -28.07 -32.22
C ASN A 498 3.43 -28.16 -30.97
N GLN A 499 3.34 -29.33 -30.31
CA GLN A 499 4.29 -30.01 -29.37
C GLN A 499 3.84 -30.29 -27.91
N ASN A 500 3.38 -31.54 -27.74
CA ASN A 500 3.90 -32.67 -26.92
C ASN A 500 3.66 -32.83 -25.40
N ALA A 501 2.71 -33.76 -25.16
CA ALA A 501 2.28 -34.62 -24.05
C ALA A 501 3.25 -35.22 -22.99
N PHE A 502 4.44 -34.67 -22.70
CA PHE A 502 5.35 -35.31 -21.71
C PHE A 502 5.41 -34.62 -20.32
N THR A 503 4.73 -33.49 -20.12
CA THR A 503 4.78 -32.73 -18.85
C THR A 503 3.66 -33.06 -17.86
N ASP A 504 2.58 -33.70 -18.31
CA ASP A 504 1.38 -33.92 -17.48
C ASP A 504 1.51 -35.07 -16.47
N GLN A 505 2.60 -35.86 -16.53
CA GLN A 505 2.82 -36.98 -15.61
C GLN A 505 3.64 -36.63 -14.36
N VAL A 506 4.39 -35.53 -14.36
CA VAL A 506 5.32 -35.20 -13.25
C VAL A 506 4.70 -34.27 -12.21
N SER A 507 3.68 -33.48 -12.57
CA SER A 507 3.06 -32.49 -11.68
C SER A 507 1.97 -33.04 -10.74
N SER A 508 1.69 -34.35 -10.79
CA SER A 508 0.66 -35.00 -9.96
C SER A 508 1.11 -35.36 -8.53
N MET A 509 2.35 -35.03 -8.12
CA MET A 509 2.90 -35.51 -6.84
C MET A 509 3.00 -34.44 -5.73
N PHE A 510 2.68 -33.17 -6.00
CA PHE A 510 2.74 -32.10 -4.99
C PHE A 510 1.56 -31.12 -5.14
N GLY A 511 0.42 -31.48 -4.53
CA GLY A 511 -0.59 -30.61 -3.91
C GLY A 511 -0.95 -29.25 -4.56
N ILE A 512 -2.18 -29.20 -5.06
CA ILE A 512 -2.98 -28.03 -5.50
C ILE A 512 -2.49 -27.42 -6.83
N VAL A 513 -3.14 -27.88 -7.91
CA VAL A 513 -2.97 -27.32 -9.26
C VAL A 513 -3.84 -26.05 -9.36
N PRO A 514 -3.26 -24.86 -9.61
CA PRO A 514 -4.06 -23.69 -9.94
C PRO A 514 -4.88 -23.96 -11.22
N PRO A 515 -6.09 -23.39 -11.38
CA PRO A 515 -7.00 -23.68 -12.50
C PRO A 515 -6.37 -23.54 -13.90
N GLN A 516 -5.28 -22.79 -14.00
CA GLN A 516 -4.54 -22.53 -15.24
C GLN A 516 -3.21 -23.29 -15.40
N GLY A 517 -2.80 -24.13 -14.44
CA GLY A 517 -1.50 -24.80 -14.45
C GLY A 517 -0.32 -23.87 -14.14
N ASN A 518 0.91 -24.25 -14.51
CA ASN A 518 2.12 -23.49 -14.17
C ASN A 518 2.12 -22.07 -14.77
N PHE A 519 2.07 -21.03 -13.92
CA PHE A 519 2.08 -19.62 -14.33
C PHE A 519 3.37 -19.18 -15.03
N TYR A 520 4.48 -19.90 -14.87
CA TYR A 520 5.74 -19.56 -15.53
C TYR A 520 5.62 -19.55 -17.07
N LYS A 521 4.69 -20.34 -17.63
CA LYS A 521 4.44 -20.37 -19.09
C LYS A 521 3.89 -19.06 -19.65
N TYR A 522 3.36 -18.19 -18.78
CA TYR A 522 2.78 -16.90 -19.15
C TYR A 522 3.79 -15.74 -19.10
N LEU A 523 5.00 -16.00 -18.59
CA LEU A 523 6.09 -15.02 -18.57
C LEU A 523 6.82 -15.02 -19.91
N LYS A 524 6.92 -13.86 -20.55
CA LYS A 524 7.71 -13.63 -21.78
C LYS A 524 8.69 -12.49 -21.55
N GLY A 525 9.98 -12.78 -21.78
CA GLY A 525 11.08 -11.87 -21.49
C GLY A 525 11.71 -12.14 -20.12
N ARG A 526 12.75 -11.37 -19.79
CA ARG A 526 13.41 -11.37 -18.48
C ARG A 526 13.79 -9.92 -18.14
N PHE A 527 13.69 -9.58 -16.86
CA PHE A 527 14.19 -8.31 -16.37
C PHE A 527 15.71 -8.29 -16.46
N SER A 528 16.26 -7.17 -16.91
CA SER A 528 17.71 -6.95 -16.96
C SER A 528 18.18 -6.15 -15.75
N GLU A 529 19.47 -5.81 -15.70
CA GLU A 529 19.96 -4.87 -14.69
C GLU A 529 19.36 -3.45 -14.81
N ASN A 530 18.76 -3.12 -15.96
CA ASN A 530 18.11 -1.84 -16.18
C ASN A 530 16.78 -1.72 -15.43
N ALA A 531 16.16 -2.84 -15.04
CA ALA A 531 14.95 -2.86 -14.20
C ALA A 531 15.12 -2.15 -12.85
N ALA A 532 16.37 -2.04 -12.36
CA ALA A 532 16.64 -1.40 -11.10
C ALA A 532 16.31 0.11 -11.13
N ILE A 533 15.63 0.58 -10.09
CA ILE A 533 15.54 2.00 -9.79
C ILE A 533 16.93 2.49 -9.36
N PRO A 534 17.49 3.52 -10.05
CA PRO A 534 18.84 3.97 -9.78
C PRO A 534 19.02 4.44 -8.33
N PRO A 535 20.24 4.32 -7.77
CA PRO A 535 20.56 4.81 -6.43
C PRO A 535 20.41 6.33 -6.32
N LYS A 536 20.16 6.80 -5.10
CA LYS A 536 20.22 8.22 -4.77
C LYS A 536 21.61 8.80 -5.11
N PRO A 537 21.69 9.95 -5.80
CA PRO A 537 22.97 10.64 -6.02
C PRO A 537 23.58 11.09 -4.69
N ALA A 538 24.90 10.98 -4.53
CA ALA A 538 25.58 11.19 -3.24
C ALA A 538 25.37 12.58 -2.60
N GLY A 539 25.10 13.62 -3.39
CA GLY A 539 24.94 15.00 -2.91
C GLY A 539 23.59 15.63 -3.23
N ALA A 540 22.60 14.86 -3.68
CA ALA A 540 21.29 15.38 -4.09
C ALA A 540 20.15 14.61 -3.39
N PRO A 541 18.95 15.21 -3.27
CA PRO A 541 17.77 14.47 -2.84
C PRO A 541 17.47 13.31 -3.79
N ALA A 542 16.75 12.30 -3.28
CA ALA A 542 16.33 11.16 -4.10
C ALA A 542 15.37 11.64 -5.20
N PRO A 543 15.68 11.41 -6.49
CA PRO A 543 14.77 11.77 -7.57
C PRO A 543 13.61 10.78 -7.68
N THR A 544 12.49 11.24 -8.23
CA THR A 544 11.35 10.39 -8.59
C THR A 544 11.55 9.81 -9.99
N TYR A 545 11.49 8.48 -10.08
CA TYR A 545 11.53 7.74 -11.33
C TYR A 545 10.14 7.24 -11.71
N HIS A 546 9.90 7.08 -13.00
CA HIS A 546 8.62 6.59 -13.52
C HIS A 546 8.88 5.32 -14.32
N VAL A 547 8.33 4.19 -13.85
CA VAL A 547 8.36 2.91 -14.58
C VAL A 547 7.04 2.74 -15.29
N LYS A 548 7.09 2.57 -16.62
CA LYS A 548 5.89 2.43 -17.44
C LYS A 548 5.24 1.07 -17.20
N VAL A 549 3.91 1.05 -17.16
CA VAL A 549 3.10 -0.17 -17.09
C VAL A 549 1.94 -0.06 -18.07
N GLU A 550 1.64 -1.17 -18.73
CA GLU A 550 0.50 -1.28 -19.65
C GLU A 550 -0.29 -2.55 -19.32
N ILE A 551 -1.58 -2.42 -19.07
CA ILE A 551 -2.48 -3.56 -18.87
C ILE A 551 -3.43 -3.62 -20.07
N VAL A 552 -3.46 -4.76 -20.75
CA VAL A 552 -4.26 -5.01 -21.95
C VAL A 552 -5.46 -5.89 -21.61
N GLY A 553 -6.66 -5.42 -21.92
CA GLY A 553 -7.91 -6.14 -21.66
C GLY A 553 -8.19 -6.30 -20.17
N GLY A 554 -7.86 -5.28 -19.38
CA GLY A 554 -8.18 -5.21 -17.96
C GLY A 554 -9.47 -4.43 -17.71
N ASN A 555 -9.97 -4.49 -16.49
CA ASN A 555 -11.14 -3.77 -16.01
C ASN A 555 -10.85 -3.15 -14.63
N ALA A 556 -11.89 -2.75 -13.89
CA ALA A 556 -11.74 -2.06 -12.60
C ALA A 556 -11.02 -2.87 -11.51
N ASP A 557 -10.95 -4.21 -11.63
CA ASP A 557 -10.22 -5.06 -10.69
C ASP A 557 -8.72 -5.19 -11.04
N SER A 558 -8.34 -4.81 -12.26
CA SER A 558 -6.99 -4.96 -12.75
C SER A 558 -6.06 -3.90 -12.18
N LYS A 559 -4.99 -4.35 -11.51
CA LYS A 559 -3.96 -3.44 -10.99
C LYS A 559 -2.60 -4.10 -10.90
N VAL A 560 -1.58 -3.26 -10.86
CA VAL A 560 -0.18 -3.62 -10.62
C VAL A 560 0.31 -2.82 -9.42
N ILE A 561 0.87 -3.51 -8.43
CA ILE A 561 1.54 -2.90 -7.29
C ILE A 561 3.02 -3.22 -7.39
N ALA A 562 3.87 -2.21 -7.28
CA ALA A 562 5.31 -2.35 -7.17
C ALA A 562 5.77 -2.06 -5.74
N SER A 563 6.56 -2.95 -5.17
CA SER A 563 7.24 -2.77 -3.89
C SER A 563 8.74 -2.95 -4.09
N GLY A 564 9.55 -2.09 -3.51
CA GLY A 564 11.00 -2.18 -3.62
C GLY A 564 11.62 -1.69 -2.33
N THR A 565 12.61 -2.43 -1.83
CA THR A 565 13.31 -2.10 -0.60
C THR A 565 14.56 -1.28 -0.92
N PRO A 566 14.62 0.02 -0.54
CA PRO A 566 15.84 0.80 -0.69
C PRO A 566 16.94 0.23 0.20
N MET A 567 18.15 0.17 -0.34
CA MET A 567 19.33 -0.34 0.37
C MET A 567 20.46 0.68 0.35
N ARG A 568 21.25 0.73 1.43
CA ARG A 568 22.44 1.60 1.53
C ARG A 568 23.61 0.89 2.20
N ARG A 569 24.83 1.35 1.92
CA ARG A 569 26.08 0.76 2.42
C ARG A 569 26.38 1.08 3.88
N TYR A 570 25.98 2.25 4.34
CA TYR A 570 26.26 2.77 5.67
C TYR A 570 24.98 3.34 6.27
N PRO A 571 24.53 3.03 7.50
CA PRO A 571 23.18 3.35 7.96
C PRO A 571 23.01 4.77 8.52
N LEU A 572 24.11 5.45 8.85
CA LEU A 572 24.13 6.81 9.41
C LEU A 572 24.28 7.83 8.28
#